data_AF-A0A7C8FGP4-F1
#
_entry.id   AF-A0A7C8FGP4-F1
#
_cell.length_a   1.000
_cell.length_b   1.000
_cell.length_c   1.000
_cell.angle_alpha   90.00
_cell.angle_beta   90.00
_cell.angle_gamma   90.00
#
_symmetry.space_group_name_H-M   'P 1'
#
loop_
_entity.id
_entity.type
_entity.pdbx_description
1 polymer ?
#
loop_
_entity_poly.entity_id
_entity_poly.type
_entity_poly.pdbx_seq_one_letter_code
_entity_poly.pdbx_strand_id
1 'polypeptide(L)'
;MHKQLTYLILMLTIALTSACGGGGSQSAATPRTIKAVVKPSALAAGLNVAGINLSITVPLGVAPPLKADGKADPAATVEITSSAPQNQTLPGATYTPATTAAPGRLDIFGIVASGFQPTDTITIHLNIAAGSTPASSDFNLINFEAFDTSGAAVTGLSPTLTTTIY
;
A
#
# COMPACT_ATOMS: atom_id res chain seq x y z
N MET A 1 -11.80 58.71 37.60
CA MET A 1 -10.74 58.59 36.58
C MET A 1 -10.97 57.31 35.77
N HIS A 2 -11.94 57.33 34.85
CA HIS A 2 -12.46 56.17 34.11
C HIS A 2 -12.70 56.57 32.64
N LYS A 3 -11.66 56.92 31.89
CA LYS A 3 -11.77 57.27 30.46
C LYS A 3 -10.49 56.94 29.69
N GLN A 4 -10.15 55.67 29.52
CA GLN A 4 -9.11 55.25 28.57
C GLN A 4 -9.32 53.84 27.98
N LEU A 5 -10.43 53.13 28.25
CA LEU A 5 -10.58 51.71 27.90
C LEU A 5 -11.76 51.40 26.96
N THR A 6 -12.18 52.35 26.12
CA THR A 6 -13.37 52.19 25.25
C THR A 6 -13.10 52.46 23.77
N TYR A 7 -11.92 52.96 23.40
CA TYR A 7 -11.63 53.32 21.99
C TYR A 7 -10.78 52.29 21.22
N LEU A 8 -10.35 51.18 21.83
CA LEU A 8 -9.56 50.16 21.14
C LEU A 8 -10.39 49.01 20.53
N ILE A 9 -11.72 49.05 20.63
CA ILE A 9 -12.60 47.95 20.16
C ILE A 9 -13.40 48.32 18.88
N LEU A 10 -13.23 49.53 18.34
CA LEU A 10 -14.12 50.05 17.28
C LEU A 10 -13.45 50.47 15.95
N MET A 11 -12.29 49.91 15.59
CA MET A 11 -11.63 50.17 14.29
C MET A 11 -10.84 48.95 13.77
N LEU A 12 -11.47 47.78 13.66
CA LEU A 12 -10.94 46.71 12.78
C LEU A 12 -12.06 45.87 12.16
N THR A 13 -13.05 46.59 11.65
CA THR A 13 -14.08 46.09 10.75
C THR A 13 -13.79 46.75 9.39
N ILE A 14 -13.77 45.96 8.31
CA ILE A 14 -13.58 46.36 6.90
C ILE A 14 -12.16 46.20 6.35
N ALA A 15 -11.80 44.97 5.98
CA ALA A 15 -11.21 44.62 4.68
C ALA A 15 -11.09 43.09 4.58
N LEU A 16 -11.36 42.54 3.39
CA LEU A 16 -11.34 41.11 2.99
C LEU A 16 -12.69 40.37 3.00
N THR A 17 -13.71 41.01 2.42
CA THR A 17 -14.66 40.28 1.57
C THR A 17 -13.99 39.96 0.22
N SER A 18 -14.30 38.79 -0.34
CA SER A 18 -13.93 38.26 -1.67
C SER A 18 -12.60 37.49 -1.80
N ALA A 19 -12.62 36.25 -1.32
CA ALA A 19 -12.00 35.15 -2.06
C ALA A 19 -13.08 34.10 -2.32
N CYS A 20 -13.70 34.20 -3.50
CA CYS A 20 -14.39 33.10 -4.14
C CYS A 20 -13.39 31.96 -4.30
N GLY A 21 -13.47 30.95 -3.45
CA GLY A 21 -12.76 29.69 -3.61
C GLY A 21 -13.83 28.62 -3.80
N GLY A 22 -14.16 28.35 -5.05
CA GLY A 22 -15.25 27.46 -5.44
C GLY A 22 -15.22 26.16 -4.65
N GLY A 23 -16.35 25.84 -4.03
CA GLY A 23 -16.75 24.47 -3.78
C GLY A 23 -16.94 23.78 -5.12
N GLY A 24 -15.84 23.58 -5.85
CA GLY A 24 -15.78 22.58 -6.88
C GLY A 24 -16.02 21.30 -6.13
N SER A 25 -17.21 20.73 -6.30
CA SER A 25 -17.45 19.32 -6.12
C SER A 25 -16.25 18.62 -6.77
N GLN A 26 -15.26 18.25 -5.96
CA GLN A 26 -14.17 17.42 -6.43
C GLN A 26 -14.91 16.18 -6.88
N SER A 27 -15.07 16.06 -8.20
CA SER A 27 -15.64 14.89 -8.82
C SER A 27 -14.91 13.73 -8.17
N ALA A 28 -15.63 12.97 -7.34
CA ALA A 28 -15.03 11.99 -6.45
C ALA A 28 -14.14 11.14 -7.31
N ALA A 29 -12.82 11.32 -7.16
CA ALA A 29 -11.89 10.74 -8.10
C ALA A 29 -12.13 9.24 -8.07
N THR A 30 -12.52 8.69 -9.21
CA THR A 30 -12.83 7.27 -9.29
C THR A 30 -11.57 6.53 -8.88
N PRO A 31 -11.62 5.71 -7.82
CA PRO A 31 -10.45 4.97 -7.38
C PRO A 31 -9.95 4.13 -8.55
N ARG A 32 -8.69 4.35 -8.94
CA ARG A 32 -8.01 3.47 -9.90
C ARG A 32 -7.23 2.44 -9.12
N THR A 33 -7.28 1.19 -9.56
CA THR A 33 -6.60 0.09 -8.88
C THR A 33 -5.33 -0.27 -9.65
N ILE A 34 -4.26 -0.56 -8.92
CA ILE A 34 -3.05 -1.18 -9.44
C ILE A 34 -2.99 -2.59 -8.91
N LYS A 35 -2.72 -3.53 -9.81
CA LYS A 35 -2.44 -4.91 -9.47
C LYS A 35 -0.94 -5.16 -9.60
N ALA A 36 -0.28 -5.43 -8.49
CA ALA A 36 1.08 -5.95 -8.47
C ALA A 36 1.02 -7.46 -8.23
N VAL A 37 1.67 -8.26 -9.07
CA VAL A 37 1.72 -9.72 -8.92
C VAL A 37 3.15 -10.11 -8.64
N VAL A 38 3.36 -10.82 -7.53
CA VAL A 38 4.64 -11.45 -7.21
C VAL A 38 4.51 -12.95 -7.45
N LYS A 39 5.41 -13.47 -8.30
CA LYS A 39 5.52 -14.90 -8.58
C LYS A 39 6.89 -15.41 -8.16
N PRO A 40 7.00 -16.36 -7.22
CA PRO A 40 8.26 -17.06 -6.97
C PRO A 40 8.59 -17.94 -8.19
N SER A 41 9.78 -17.78 -8.76
CA SER A 41 10.25 -18.70 -9.80
C SER A 41 10.60 -20.07 -9.21
N ALA A 42 10.41 -21.11 -10.02
CA ALA A 42 10.73 -22.53 -9.81
C ALA A 42 11.13 -22.92 -8.37
N LEU A 43 10.14 -23.23 -7.55
CA LEU A 43 10.35 -24.00 -6.33
C LEU A 43 10.84 -25.40 -6.73
N ALA A 44 12.03 -25.80 -6.24
CA ALA A 44 12.50 -27.17 -6.42
C ALA A 44 11.49 -28.14 -5.79
N ALA A 45 11.27 -29.28 -6.44
CA ALA A 45 10.37 -30.30 -5.92
C ALA A 45 10.77 -30.70 -4.48
N GLY A 46 9.84 -30.58 -3.54
CA GLY A 46 10.06 -30.88 -2.12
C GLY A 46 10.39 -29.68 -1.22
N LEU A 47 10.58 -28.47 -1.77
CA LEU A 47 10.64 -27.25 -0.97
C LEU A 47 9.23 -26.82 -0.56
N ASN A 48 8.96 -26.85 0.75
CA ASN A 48 7.71 -26.34 1.32
C ASN A 48 7.93 -24.92 1.82
N VAL A 49 7.52 -23.89 1.07
CA VAL A 49 7.53 -22.50 1.57
C VAL A 49 6.26 -22.27 2.36
N ALA A 50 6.31 -22.19 3.68
CA ALA A 50 5.15 -21.95 4.53
C ALA A 50 4.85 -20.46 4.72
N GLY A 51 5.83 -19.57 4.50
CA GLY A 51 5.62 -18.14 4.66
C GLY A 51 6.56 -17.30 3.82
N ILE A 52 6.18 -16.04 3.65
CA ILE A 52 6.95 -15.04 2.91
C ILE A 52 6.97 -13.71 3.66
N ASN A 53 8.11 -13.01 3.61
CA ASN A 53 8.20 -11.58 3.85
C ASN A 53 8.49 -10.89 2.53
N LEU A 54 7.71 -9.88 2.20
CA LEU A 54 7.78 -9.16 0.94
C LEU A 54 7.77 -7.66 1.23
N SER A 55 8.69 -6.91 0.64
CA SER A 55 8.67 -5.44 0.69
C SER A 55 8.69 -4.87 -0.72
N ILE A 56 7.79 -3.93 -1.02
CA ILE A 56 7.81 -3.17 -2.29
C ILE A 56 7.90 -1.67 -2.06
N THR A 57 8.49 -0.94 -3.01
CA THR A 57 8.36 0.51 -3.09
C THR A 57 7.01 0.87 -3.71
N VAL A 58 6.43 1.96 -3.22
CA VAL A 58 5.17 2.51 -3.72
C VAL A 58 5.38 4.00 -4.01
N PRO A 59 5.06 4.49 -5.22
CA PRO A 59 5.26 5.90 -5.56
C PRO A 59 4.29 6.83 -4.84
N LEU A 60 4.59 8.13 -4.91
CA LEU A 60 3.69 9.17 -4.39
C LEU A 60 2.32 9.07 -5.06
N GLY A 61 1.26 9.23 -4.26
CA GLY A 61 -0.11 9.14 -4.74
C GLY A 61 -0.61 7.71 -4.95
N VAL A 62 0.15 6.68 -4.56
CA VAL A 62 -0.33 5.29 -4.50
C VAL A 62 -0.29 4.81 -3.06
N ALA A 63 -1.33 4.09 -2.64
CA ALA A 63 -1.43 3.52 -1.30
C ALA A 63 -2.24 2.21 -1.33
N PRO A 64 -2.01 1.26 -0.43
CA PRO A 64 -2.92 0.13 -0.26
C PRO A 64 -4.31 0.63 0.21
N PRO A 65 -5.36 -0.19 0.09
CA PRO A 65 -6.59 0.01 0.86
C PRO A 65 -6.26 0.23 2.34
N LEU A 66 -6.77 1.30 2.92
CA LEU A 66 -6.52 1.65 4.32
C LEU A 66 -7.78 1.41 5.15
N LYS A 67 -7.60 0.99 6.39
CA LYS A 67 -8.64 0.98 7.42
C LYS A 67 -8.90 2.41 7.91
N ALA A 68 -9.96 2.57 8.71
CA ALA A 68 -10.31 3.87 9.31
C ALA A 68 -9.21 4.47 10.20
N ASP A 69 -8.29 3.65 10.73
CA ASP A 69 -7.15 4.11 11.53
C ASP A 69 -5.93 4.51 10.68
N GLY A 70 -6.06 4.50 9.34
CA GLY A 70 -5.00 4.87 8.41
C GLY A 70 -3.95 3.79 8.15
N LYS A 71 -4.09 2.60 8.75
CA LYS A 71 -3.21 1.47 8.48
C LYS A 71 -3.67 0.69 7.26
N ALA A 72 -2.75 -0.03 6.61
CA ALA A 72 -3.09 -0.94 5.52
C ALA A 72 -4.14 -1.98 5.99
N ASP A 73 -5.16 -2.20 5.17
CA ASP A 73 -6.11 -3.28 5.35
C ASP A 73 -5.59 -4.54 4.64
N PRO A 74 -5.02 -5.52 5.36
CA PRO A 74 -4.33 -6.60 4.68
C PRO A 74 -5.28 -7.48 3.85
N ALA A 75 -6.54 -7.62 4.27
CA ALA A 75 -7.54 -8.42 3.57
C ALA A 75 -7.99 -7.79 2.25
N ALA A 76 -7.96 -6.46 2.16
CA ALA A 76 -8.23 -5.76 0.91
C ALA A 76 -6.95 -5.51 0.08
N THR A 77 -5.78 -5.50 0.73
CA THR A 77 -4.51 -5.21 0.08
C THR A 77 -3.92 -6.44 -0.60
N VAL A 78 -4.05 -7.63 -0.01
CA VAL A 78 -3.31 -8.80 -0.48
C VAL A 78 -4.24 -9.98 -0.68
N GLU A 79 -4.11 -10.59 -1.86
CA GLU A 79 -4.80 -11.80 -2.25
C GLU A 79 -3.75 -12.84 -2.63
N ILE A 80 -3.77 -13.99 -1.96
CA ILE A 80 -2.89 -15.11 -2.31
C ILE A 80 -3.73 -16.14 -3.06
N THR A 81 -3.39 -16.34 -4.33
CA THR A 81 -3.98 -17.39 -5.16
C THR A 81 -3.08 -18.61 -5.07
N SER A 82 -3.54 -19.64 -4.36
CA SER A 82 -2.83 -20.91 -4.20
C SER A 82 -3.67 -22.09 -4.67
N SER A 83 -2.99 -23.06 -5.29
CA SER A 83 -3.57 -24.37 -5.61
C SER A 83 -3.74 -25.28 -4.40
N ALA A 84 -3.19 -24.91 -3.23
CA ALA A 84 -3.33 -25.60 -1.95
C ALA A 84 -4.18 -24.75 -0.96
N PRO A 85 -5.52 -24.67 -1.17
CA PRO A 85 -6.37 -23.62 -0.60
C PRO A 85 -6.62 -23.69 0.92
N GLN A 86 -6.12 -24.70 1.63
CA GLN A 86 -6.41 -24.86 3.06
C GLN A 86 -5.43 -24.07 3.93
N ASN A 87 -5.97 -23.30 4.88
CA ASN A 87 -5.23 -22.63 5.97
C ASN A 87 -4.28 -21.49 5.54
N GLN A 88 -4.73 -20.65 4.60
CA GLN A 88 -4.08 -19.36 4.37
C GLN A 88 -4.40 -18.43 5.55
N THR A 89 -3.37 -18.04 6.30
CA THR A 89 -3.54 -16.97 7.28
C THR A 89 -3.38 -15.65 6.54
N LEU A 90 -4.39 -14.78 6.65
CA LEU A 90 -4.38 -13.46 6.03
C LEU A 90 -3.05 -12.76 6.32
N PRO A 91 -2.37 -12.25 5.29
CA PRO A 91 -1.08 -11.67 5.47
C PRO A 91 -1.15 -10.43 6.36
N GLY A 92 -0.12 -10.14 7.15
CA GLY A 92 0.05 -8.81 7.72
C GLY A 92 0.45 -7.83 6.62
N ALA A 93 -0.01 -6.58 6.70
CA ALA A 93 0.45 -5.51 5.82
C ALA A 93 0.78 -4.27 6.65
N THR A 94 1.98 -3.73 6.48
CA THR A 94 2.41 -2.46 7.08
C THR A 94 2.77 -1.50 5.97
N TYR A 95 2.21 -0.30 6.02
CA TYR A 95 2.41 0.72 5.01
C TYR A 95 3.04 1.96 5.62
N THR A 96 4.14 2.40 5.01
CA THR A 96 4.77 3.71 5.25
C THR A 96 4.50 4.59 4.03
N PRO A 97 3.76 5.71 4.19
CA PRO A 97 3.43 6.59 3.09
C PRO A 97 4.65 7.17 2.36
N ALA A 98 4.52 7.32 1.03
CA ALA A 98 5.48 8.05 0.23
C ALA A 98 5.50 9.54 0.64
N THR A 99 6.67 10.15 0.50
CA THR A 99 6.87 11.59 0.65
C THR A 99 7.45 12.17 -0.64
N THR A 100 7.62 13.49 -0.70
CA THR A 100 8.32 14.12 -1.82
C THR A 100 9.82 13.79 -1.86
N ALA A 101 10.39 13.29 -0.76
CA ALA A 101 11.81 12.98 -0.63
C ALA A 101 12.13 11.48 -0.75
N ALA A 102 11.15 10.60 -0.52
CA ALA A 102 11.35 9.15 -0.51
C ALA A 102 10.10 8.40 -0.97
N PRO A 103 10.25 7.29 -1.71
CA PRO A 103 9.13 6.42 -2.05
C PRO A 103 8.53 5.81 -0.79
N GLY A 104 7.25 5.48 -0.86
CA GLY A 104 6.55 4.74 0.18
C GLY A 104 7.02 3.29 0.22
N ARG A 105 6.72 2.60 1.31
CA ARG A 105 7.06 1.19 1.50
C ARG A 105 5.84 0.42 1.95
N LEU A 106 5.59 -0.71 1.29
CA LEU A 106 4.59 -1.67 1.70
C LEU A 106 5.28 -2.98 2.05
N ASP A 107 5.17 -3.36 3.31
CA ASP A 107 5.66 -4.61 3.87
C ASP A 107 4.50 -5.57 4.04
N ILE A 108 4.64 -6.77 3.47
CA ILE A 108 3.63 -7.83 3.46
C ILE A 108 4.26 -9.07 4.07
N PHE A 109 3.53 -9.71 4.97
CA PHE A 109 3.91 -11.00 5.54
C PHE A 109 2.79 -11.98 5.33
N GLY A 110 3.00 -13.09 4.60
CA GLY A 110 1.97 -14.10 4.36
C GLY A 110 2.38 -15.47 4.88
N ILE A 111 1.41 -16.24 5.38
CA ILE A 111 1.60 -17.65 5.77
C ILE A 111 0.57 -18.52 5.04
N VAL A 112 1.05 -19.56 4.38
CA VAL A 112 0.25 -20.63 3.77
C VAL A 112 0.67 -21.93 4.44
N ALA A 113 -0.16 -22.44 5.36
CA ALA A 113 0.25 -23.56 6.21
C ALA A 113 0.52 -24.86 5.41
N SER A 114 -0.12 -25.02 4.26
CA SER A 114 0.08 -26.12 3.31
C SER A 114 1.33 -25.98 2.43
N GLY A 115 1.97 -24.81 2.45
CA GLY A 115 3.09 -24.46 1.60
C GLY A 115 2.69 -23.88 0.24
N PHE A 116 3.39 -22.83 -0.20
CA PHE A 116 3.27 -22.28 -1.55
C PHE A 116 3.74 -23.31 -2.59
N GLN A 117 2.99 -23.43 -3.67
CA GLN A 117 3.31 -24.21 -4.86
C GLN A 117 3.98 -23.34 -5.95
N PRO A 118 4.72 -23.91 -6.91
CA PRO A 118 5.38 -23.16 -7.99
C PRO A 118 4.44 -22.29 -8.85
N THR A 119 3.14 -22.59 -8.86
CA THR A 119 2.11 -21.87 -9.61
C THR A 119 1.41 -20.79 -8.79
N ASP A 120 1.69 -20.71 -7.49
CA ASP A 120 1.01 -19.77 -6.61
C ASP A 120 1.48 -18.34 -6.86
N THR A 121 0.57 -17.39 -6.65
CA THR A 121 0.82 -15.97 -6.90
C THR A 121 0.32 -15.13 -5.74
N ILE A 122 1.08 -14.09 -5.39
CA ILE A 122 0.62 -13.04 -4.48
C ILE A 122 0.19 -11.85 -5.31
N THR A 123 -1.08 -11.51 -5.23
CA THR A 123 -1.66 -10.31 -5.82
C THR A 123 -1.75 -9.22 -4.76
N ILE A 124 -1.26 -8.02 -5.09
CA ILE A 124 -1.29 -6.83 -4.26
C ILE A 124 -2.18 -5.81 -4.96
N HIS A 125 -3.19 -5.34 -4.26
CA HIS A 125 -4.14 -4.33 -4.68
C HIS A 125 -3.74 -2.99 -4.06
N LEU A 126 -3.54 -1.98 -4.91
CA LEU A 126 -3.23 -0.62 -4.49
C LEU A 126 -4.22 0.35 -5.14
N ASN A 127 -4.48 1.46 -4.47
CA ASN A 127 -5.29 2.57 -4.94
C ASN A 127 -4.39 3.70 -5.44
N ILE A 128 -4.83 4.35 -6.52
CA ILE A 128 -4.19 5.56 -7.06
C ILE A 128 -5.05 6.77 -6.66
N ALA A 129 -4.41 7.77 -6.06
CA ALA A 129 -5.00 9.05 -5.75
C ALA A 129 -5.32 9.84 -7.03
N ALA A 130 -6.33 10.70 -6.95
CA ALA A 130 -6.71 11.62 -8.01
C ALA A 130 -5.48 12.37 -8.57
N GLY A 131 -5.38 12.43 -9.91
CA GLY A 131 -4.30 13.19 -10.57
C GLY A 131 -2.91 12.55 -10.52
N SER A 132 -2.76 11.36 -9.90
CA SER A 132 -1.50 10.62 -9.92
C SER A 132 -1.41 9.73 -11.15
N THR A 133 -0.23 9.66 -11.77
CA THR A 133 0.05 8.86 -12.97
C THR A 133 1.30 8.00 -12.76
N PRO A 134 1.27 7.03 -11.84
CA PRO A 134 2.41 6.14 -11.63
C PRO A 134 2.68 5.30 -12.88
N ALA A 135 3.93 4.97 -13.13
CA ALA A 135 4.37 4.01 -14.12
C ALA A 135 4.70 2.67 -13.46
N SER A 136 4.63 1.56 -14.21
CA SER A 136 5.01 0.24 -13.69
C SER A 136 6.45 0.19 -13.17
N SER A 137 7.36 1.02 -13.72
CA SER A 137 8.75 1.16 -13.29
C SER A 137 8.93 1.85 -11.94
N ASP A 138 7.90 2.51 -11.42
CA ASP A 138 7.96 3.21 -10.12
C ASP A 138 7.82 2.23 -8.94
N PHE A 139 7.46 0.98 -9.24
CA PHE A 139 7.33 -0.10 -8.28
C PHE A 139 8.56 -1.00 -8.36
N ASN A 140 9.15 -1.28 -7.22
CA ASN A 140 10.28 -2.18 -7.13
C ASN A 140 10.09 -3.16 -5.98
N LEU A 141 10.56 -4.38 -6.20
CA LEU A 141 10.70 -5.38 -5.16
C LEU A 141 11.98 -5.10 -4.37
N ILE A 142 11.83 -4.74 -3.09
CA ILE A 142 12.95 -4.39 -2.21
C ILE A 142 13.48 -5.62 -1.49
N ASN A 143 12.57 -6.42 -0.93
CA ASN A 143 12.92 -7.58 -0.14
C ASN A 143 11.97 -8.73 -0.47
N PHE A 144 12.51 -9.93 -0.48
CA PHE A 144 11.74 -11.16 -0.53
C PHE A 144 12.48 -12.24 0.24
N GLU A 145 11.87 -12.68 1.33
CA GLU A 145 12.32 -13.82 2.11
C GLU A 145 11.22 -14.84 2.12
N ALA A 146 11.60 -16.11 2.06
CA ALA A 146 10.69 -17.22 2.19
C ALA A 146 11.15 -18.09 3.36
N PHE A 147 10.19 -18.71 4.04
CA PHE A 147 10.46 -19.58 5.17
C PHE A 147 9.68 -20.87 5.02
N ASP A 148 10.25 -21.99 5.47
CA ASP A 148 9.57 -23.28 5.49
C ASP A 148 8.67 -23.43 6.71
N THR A 149 8.03 -24.60 6.85
CA THR A 149 7.13 -24.90 7.99
C THR A 149 7.85 -24.97 9.33
N SER A 150 9.18 -25.08 9.34
CA SER A 150 10.01 -25.00 10.55
C SER A 150 10.47 -23.57 10.87
N GLY A 151 10.19 -22.61 9.98
CA GLY A 151 10.66 -21.23 10.07
C GLY A 151 12.07 -21.02 9.51
N ALA A 152 12.69 -22.04 8.91
CA ALA A 152 13.99 -21.91 8.28
C ALA A 152 13.89 -21.16 6.96
N ALA A 153 14.87 -20.32 6.65
CA ALA A 153 14.90 -19.56 5.40
C ALA A 153 15.02 -20.49 4.18
N VAL A 154 14.15 -20.29 3.20
CA VAL A 154 14.17 -20.98 1.91
C VAL A 154 14.91 -20.10 0.91
N THR A 155 16.09 -20.56 0.47
CA THR A 155 16.95 -19.83 -0.46
C THR A 155 16.76 -20.28 -1.91
N GLY A 156 17.26 -19.48 -2.87
CA GLY A 156 17.26 -19.84 -4.29
C GLY A 156 16.00 -19.44 -5.06
N LEU A 157 15.05 -18.77 -4.40
CA LEU A 157 13.86 -18.21 -5.05
C LEU A 157 14.20 -16.87 -5.69
N SER A 158 13.76 -16.67 -6.94
CA SER A 158 13.88 -15.39 -7.64
C SER A 158 12.48 -14.86 -7.96
N PRO A 159 11.84 -14.13 -7.03
CA PRO A 159 10.54 -13.53 -7.27
C PRO A 159 10.59 -12.52 -8.41
N THR A 160 9.53 -12.47 -9.21
CA THR A 160 9.32 -11.40 -10.21
C THR A 160 8.11 -10.58 -9.81
N LEU A 161 8.25 -9.25 -9.83
CA LEU A 161 7.15 -8.30 -9.64
C LEU A 161 6.66 -7.82 -11.02
N THR A 162 5.38 -8.04 -11.29
CA THR A 162 4.71 -7.54 -12.50
C THR A 162 3.59 -6.58 -12.10
N THR A 163 3.56 -5.39 -12.69
CA THR A 163 2.60 -4.35 -12.33
C THR A 163 1.69 -4.00 -13.51
N THR A 164 0.37 -4.07 -13.28
CA THR A 164 -0.68 -3.66 -14.22
C THR A 164 -1.51 -2.53 -13.60
N ILE A 165 -1.73 -1.46 -14.37
CA ILE A 165 -2.45 -0.26 -13.94
C ILE A 165 -3.75 -0.18 -14.74
N TYR A 166 -4.89 -0.05 -14.04
CA TYR A 166 -6.22 -0.01 -14.65
C TYR A 166 -6.82 1.41 -14.68
#